data_AF-A0A534P4C8-F1
#
_entry.id   AF-A0A534P4C8-F1
#
_cell.length_a   1.000
_cell.length_b   1.000
_cell.length_c   1.000
_cell.angle_alpha   90.00
_cell.angle_beta   90.00
_cell.angle_gamma   90.00
#
_symmetry.space_group_name_H-M   'P 1'
#
loop_
_entity.id
_entity.type
_entity.pdbx_description
1 polymer ?
#
loop_
_entity_poly.entity_id
_entity_poly.type
_entity_poly.pdbx_seq_one_letter_code
_entity_poly.pdbx_strand_id
1 'polypeptide(L)'
;MKGQINTTTTGFGGSAGIIEMWYHFVVRGEGHNFTFAFVNSAGPVKEGIGTGSPGLISLGDYNNPAKTAERAWAAAIGKGLFDIMDNLPRTDVLLGSIVSLGAAANQQRDIIMYQQHLRPKVYYPGHLTDVAQAGSALYHKLSWQQTAYNMGFVQSDWPEFRLQIDPNDFMVPQVFNPKDDRWNKSSAEEDRIKSMCR
;
A
#
# COMPACT_ATOMS: atom_id res chain seq x y z
N MET A 1 22.07 11.77 8.32
CA MET A 1 22.28 11.62 6.87
C MET A 1 21.06 10.93 6.29
N LYS A 2 20.40 11.50 5.27
CA LYS A 2 19.40 10.76 4.50
C LYS A 2 20.14 9.62 3.79
N GLY A 3 19.87 8.38 4.18
CA GLY A 3 20.44 7.21 3.51
C GLY A 3 19.79 7.09 2.13
N GLN A 4 20.56 7.26 1.06
CA GLN A 4 20.08 7.09 -0.29
C GLN A 4 19.81 5.59 -0.52
N ILE A 5 18.55 5.16 -0.42
CA ILE A 5 18.17 3.79 -0.76
C ILE A 5 18.09 3.64 -2.28
N ASN A 6 18.61 2.53 -2.80
CA ASN A 6 18.38 2.18 -4.19
C ASN A 6 16.90 1.79 -4.36
N THR A 7 16.08 2.73 -4.85
CA THR A 7 14.66 2.48 -5.13
C THR A 7 14.39 1.74 -6.44
N THR A 8 15.41 1.15 -7.07
CA THR A 8 15.21 0.36 -8.29
C THR A 8 14.39 -0.87 -7.95
N THR A 9 13.42 -1.22 -8.79
CA THR A 9 12.67 -2.48 -8.66
C THR A 9 13.62 -3.64 -8.94
N THR A 10 13.92 -4.43 -7.91
CA THR A 10 14.79 -5.60 -7.98
C THR A 10 14.06 -6.86 -7.54
N GLY A 11 14.45 -8.01 -8.07
CA GLY A 11 13.90 -9.32 -7.69
C GLY A 11 12.51 -9.59 -8.27
N PHE A 12 11.45 -9.00 -7.70
CA PHE A 12 10.06 -9.42 -7.87
C PHE A 12 9.28 -8.46 -8.79
N GLY A 13 9.00 -8.91 -10.02
CA GLY A 13 8.20 -8.20 -11.03
C GLY A 13 6.71 -8.58 -11.08
N GLY A 14 6.29 -9.49 -10.20
CA GLY A 14 4.88 -9.91 -10.05
C GLY A 14 4.23 -9.21 -8.86
N SER A 15 2.94 -9.47 -8.67
CA SER A 15 2.20 -9.10 -7.47
C SER A 15 2.49 -10.05 -6.33
N ALA A 16 2.58 -9.50 -5.12
CA ALA A 16 2.78 -10.27 -3.90
C ALA A 16 1.51 -11.04 -3.51
N GLY A 17 0.93 -11.76 -4.46
CA GLY A 17 -0.31 -12.54 -4.42
C GLY A 17 -0.60 -13.03 -5.85
N ILE A 18 -1.23 -14.19 -6.05
CA ILE A 18 -1.51 -14.72 -7.41
C ILE A 18 -2.49 -13.85 -8.22
N ILE A 19 -3.21 -12.95 -7.54
CA ILE A 19 -4.22 -12.03 -8.08
C ILE A 19 -4.14 -10.71 -7.31
N GLU A 20 -4.08 -9.61 -8.06
CA GLU A 20 -4.11 -8.24 -7.61
C GLU A 20 -5.54 -7.83 -7.35
N MET A 21 -5.84 -7.55 -6.09
CA MET A 21 -7.18 -7.16 -5.66
C MET A 21 -7.12 -5.81 -4.97
N TRP A 22 -8.08 -4.96 -5.30
CA TRP A 22 -8.28 -3.67 -4.65
C TRP A 22 -9.74 -3.48 -4.31
N TYR A 23 -10.01 -3.11 -3.05
CA TYR A 23 -11.31 -2.63 -2.61
C TYR A 23 -11.14 -1.37 -1.78
N HIS A 24 -12.08 -0.44 -1.93
CA HIS A 24 -12.18 0.73 -1.06
C HIS A 24 -13.63 0.88 -0.62
N PHE A 25 -13.85 0.78 0.69
CA PHE A 25 -15.17 0.79 1.31
C PHE A 25 -15.40 2.08 2.09
N VAL A 26 -16.66 2.49 2.11
CA VAL A 26 -17.16 3.58 2.96
C VAL A 26 -18.31 3.01 3.80
N VAL A 27 -18.16 3.06 5.11
CA VAL A 27 -19.22 2.76 6.08
C VAL A 27 -19.82 4.09 6.53
N ARG A 28 -21.12 4.24 6.28
CA ARG A 28 -21.87 5.44 6.67
C ARG A 28 -22.16 5.41 8.16
N GLY A 29 -21.86 6.51 8.85
CA GLY A 29 -22.17 6.72 10.25
C GLY A 29 -22.86 8.06 10.46
N GLU A 30 -23.61 8.17 11.56
CA GLU A 30 -24.06 9.47 12.07
C GLU A 30 -22.84 10.24 12.58
N GLY A 31 -22.62 11.45 12.05
CA GLY A 31 -21.44 12.28 12.37
C GLY A 31 -20.30 12.09 11.38
N HIS A 32 -19.78 10.86 11.23
CA HIS A 32 -18.56 10.58 10.48
C HIS A 32 -18.68 9.36 9.58
N ASN A 33 -18.11 9.46 8.37
CA ASN A 33 -17.95 8.30 7.49
C ASN A 33 -16.62 7.60 7.80
N PHE A 34 -16.65 6.27 7.91
CA PHE A 34 -15.46 5.46 8.15
C PHE A 34 -15.02 4.76 6.85
N THR A 35 -13.74 4.85 6.50
CA THR A 35 -13.23 4.31 5.22
C THR A 35 -12.15 3.28 5.44
N PHE A 36 -12.19 2.20 4.67
CA PHE A 36 -11.09 1.24 4.69
C PHE A 36 -10.79 0.72 3.29
N ALA A 37 -9.51 0.49 3.03
CA ALA A 37 -9.01 -0.05 1.79
C ALA A 37 -8.41 -1.43 2.04
N PHE A 38 -8.60 -2.34 1.08
CA PHE A 38 -7.91 -3.61 1.03
C PHE A 38 -7.12 -3.68 -0.28
N VAL A 39 -5.82 -4.00 -0.17
CA VAL A 39 -4.96 -4.28 -1.32
C VAL A 39 -4.24 -5.61 -1.15
N ASN A 40 -4.40 -6.50 -2.13
CA ASN A 40 -3.63 -7.73 -2.23
C ASN A 40 -2.50 -7.56 -3.24
N SER A 41 -1.53 -6.72 -2.90
CA SER A 41 -0.33 -6.46 -3.70
C SER A 41 0.68 -5.73 -2.81
N ALA A 42 1.96 -5.96 -3.07
CA ALA A 42 3.04 -5.15 -2.54
C ALA A 42 3.91 -4.57 -3.68
N GLY A 43 3.31 -4.39 -4.86
CA GLY A 43 3.92 -3.80 -6.05
C GLY A 43 4.34 -4.84 -7.08
N PRO A 44 5.11 -4.45 -8.11
CA PRO A 44 5.72 -3.13 -8.39
C PRO A 44 4.75 -2.08 -8.99
N VAL A 45 4.01 -1.37 -8.12
CA VAL A 45 2.96 -0.42 -8.49
C VAL A 45 3.53 0.86 -9.11
N LYS A 46 4.69 1.31 -8.63
CA LYS A 46 5.36 2.53 -9.12
C LYS A 46 5.66 2.43 -10.62
N GLU A 47 6.08 1.25 -11.06
CA GLU A 47 6.40 0.98 -12.46
C GLU A 47 5.17 0.61 -13.29
N GLY A 48 4.04 0.27 -12.66
CA GLY A 48 2.82 -0.19 -13.33
C GLY A 48 3.01 -1.49 -14.10
N ILE A 49 3.80 -2.42 -13.54
CA ILE A 49 4.12 -3.72 -14.14
C ILE A 49 3.54 -4.85 -13.30
N GLY A 50 3.38 -6.03 -13.91
CA GLY A 50 2.80 -7.20 -13.26
C GLY A 50 2.96 -8.44 -14.12
N THR A 51 3.89 -9.31 -13.77
CA THR A 51 4.14 -10.55 -14.50
C THR A 51 2.91 -11.45 -14.48
N GLY A 52 2.33 -11.72 -15.66
CA GLY A 52 1.18 -12.60 -15.83
C GLY A 52 -0.18 -11.92 -15.73
N SER A 53 -0.22 -10.64 -15.33
CA SER A 53 -1.44 -9.86 -15.22
C SER A 53 -1.82 -9.31 -16.61
N PRO A 54 -3.07 -9.51 -17.09
CA PRO A 54 -3.48 -9.04 -18.41
C PRO A 54 -3.26 -7.54 -18.61
N GLY A 55 -2.59 -7.16 -19.70
CA GLY A 55 -2.33 -5.75 -20.04
C GLY A 55 -1.13 -5.12 -19.34
N LEU A 56 -0.43 -5.85 -18.44
CA LEU A 56 0.81 -5.40 -17.82
C LEU A 56 2.02 -6.12 -18.44
N ILE A 57 3.18 -5.48 -18.38
CA ILE A 57 4.44 -6.06 -18.85
C ILE A 57 5.24 -6.68 -17.69
N SER A 58 6.21 -7.53 -18.03
CA SER A 58 7.12 -8.11 -17.03
C SER A 58 8.23 -7.12 -16.61
N LEU A 59 8.92 -7.41 -15.51
CA LEU A 59 10.14 -6.68 -15.14
C LEU A 59 11.25 -6.81 -16.20
N GLY A 60 11.30 -7.94 -16.92
CA GLY A 60 12.25 -8.14 -18.02
C GLY A 60 11.98 -7.18 -19.19
N ASP A 61 10.71 -7.04 -19.57
CA ASP A 61 10.29 -6.07 -20.60
C ASP A 61 10.53 -4.63 -20.13
N TYR A 62 10.22 -4.34 -18.87
CA TYR A 62 10.42 -3.00 -18.30
C TYR A 62 11.90 -2.58 -18.31
N ASN A 63 12.81 -3.53 -18.11
CA ASN A 63 14.25 -3.29 -18.13
C ASN A 63 14.86 -3.36 -19.55
N ASN A 64 14.10 -3.78 -20.56
CA ASN A 64 14.58 -3.87 -21.94
C ASN A 64 14.56 -2.47 -22.59
N PRO A 65 15.71 -1.90 -22.98
CA PRO A 65 15.75 -0.56 -23.59
C PRO A 65 15.00 -0.48 -24.92
N ALA A 66 14.85 -1.59 -25.65
CA ALA A 66 14.11 -1.65 -26.91
C ALA A 66 12.58 -1.57 -26.74
N LYS A 67 12.05 -1.79 -25.53
CA LYS A 67 10.62 -1.78 -25.21
C LYS A 67 10.11 -0.39 -24.82
N THR A 68 10.49 0.64 -25.57
CA THR A 68 10.27 2.05 -25.17
C THR A 68 8.79 2.39 -25.01
N ALA A 69 7.92 1.96 -25.93
CA ALA A 69 6.50 2.25 -25.89
C ALA A 69 5.80 1.53 -24.72
N GLU A 70 6.11 0.26 -24.52
CA GLU A 70 5.56 -0.54 -23.44
C GLU A 70 5.98 -0.02 -22.07
N ARG A 71 7.24 0.42 -21.92
CA ARG A 71 7.74 1.06 -20.69
C ARG A 71 7.04 2.38 -20.39
N ALA A 72 6.80 3.20 -21.41
CA ALA A 72 6.04 4.43 -21.25
C ALA A 72 4.60 4.15 -20.82
N TRP A 73 3.99 3.10 -21.35
CA TRP A 73 2.64 2.71 -20.99
C TRP A 73 2.57 2.19 -19.54
N ALA A 74 3.48 1.30 -19.14
CA ALA A 74 3.57 0.83 -17.76
C ALA A 74 3.71 2.01 -16.76
N ALA A 75 4.59 2.97 -17.04
CA ALA A 75 4.76 4.14 -16.19
C ALA A 75 3.47 4.99 -16.07
N ALA A 76 2.71 5.13 -17.16
CA ALA A 76 1.43 5.83 -17.14
C ALA A 76 0.33 5.06 -16.39
N ILE A 77 0.35 3.72 -16.40
CA ILE A 77 -0.53 2.89 -15.55
C ILE A 77 -0.21 3.14 -14.07
N GLY A 78 1.07 3.06 -13.68
CA GLY A 78 1.50 3.32 -12.30
C GLY A 78 1.11 4.71 -11.82
N LYS A 79 1.36 5.74 -12.64
CA LYS A 79 0.92 7.12 -12.34
C LYS A 79 -0.60 7.23 -12.23
N GLY A 80 -1.34 6.64 -13.17
CA GLY A 80 -2.80 6.69 -13.18
C GLY A 80 -3.40 6.06 -11.91
N LEU A 81 -2.79 4.98 -11.41
CA LEU A 81 -3.23 4.35 -10.17
C LEU A 81 -3.03 5.26 -8.95
N PHE A 82 -1.89 5.96 -8.84
CA PHE A 82 -1.69 6.96 -7.79
C PHE A 82 -2.62 8.17 -7.92
N ASP A 83 -2.84 8.67 -9.15
CA ASP A 83 -3.80 9.73 -9.41
C ASP A 83 -5.23 9.32 -8.97
N ILE A 84 -5.61 8.05 -9.14
CA ILE A 84 -6.87 7.51 -8.63
C ILE A 84 -6.89 7.54 -7.10
N MET A 85 -5.83 7.07 -6.43
CA MET A 85 -5.74 7.06 -4.97
C MET A 85 -5.84 8.46 -4.37
N ASP A 86 -5.18 9.45 -4.97
CA ASP A 86 -5.25 10.85 -4.53
C ASP A 86 -6.66 11.45 -4.64
N ASN A 87 -7.50 10.88 -5.52
CA ASN A 87 -8.88 11.29 -5.72
C ASN A 87 -9.89 10.49 -4.90
N LEU A 88 -9.47 9.42 -4.23
CA LEU A 88 -10.30 8.70 -3.28
C LEU A 88 -10.50 9.55 -2.01
N PRO A 89 -11.59 9.31 -1.27
CA PRO A 89 -11.66 9.76 0.11
C PRO A 89 -10.43 9.26 0.87
N ARG A 90 -9.94 10.07 1.80
CA ARG A 90 -8.90 9.61 2.72
C ARG A 90 -9.31 8.29 3.34
N THR A 91 -8.40 7.32 3.29
CA THR A 91 -8.59 6.00 3.92
C THR A 91 -8.35 6.13 5.43
N ASP A 92 -9.18 5.54 6.29
CA ASP A 92 -8.91 5.48 7.73
C ASP A 92 -8.03 4.27 8.07
N VAL A 93 -8.39 3.10 7.52
CA VAL A 93 -7.67 1.84 7.71
C VAL A 93 -7.24 1.25 6.36
N LEU A 94 -5.94 1.07 6.16
CA LEU A 94 -5.39 0.34 5.03
C LEU A 94 -5.04 -1.09 5.47
N LEU A 95 -5.71 -2.07 4.89
CA LEU A 95 -5.33 -3.47 4.92
C LEU A 95 -4.48 -3.75 3.67
N GLY A 96 -3.17 -3.95 3.82
CA GLY A 96 -2.27 -4.11 2.67
C GLY A 96 -1.17 -5.13 2.89
N SER A 97 -0.42 -5.49 1.84
CA SER A 97 0.51 -6.63 1.93
C SER A 97 1.91 -6.26 2.45
N ILE A 98 2.56 -7.20 3.16
CA ILE A 98 4.02 -7.22 3.40
C ILE A 98 4.57 -8.59 3.02
N VAL A 99 5.62 -8.63 2.21
CA VAL A 99 6.30 -9.89 1.86
C VAL A 99 7.82 -9.80 2.02
N SER A 100 8.46 -10.95 2.26
CA SER A 100 9.91 -11.03 2.50
C SER A 100 10.74 -10.93 1.23
N LEU A 101 10.21 -11.39 0.08
CA LEU A 101 10.89 -11.28 -1.22
C LEU A 101 10.83 -9.87 -1.76
N GLY A 102 11.97 -9.21 -1.89
CA GLY A 102 12.03 -7.81 -2.35
C GLY A 102 11.73 -6.80 -1.24
N ALA A 103 11.73 -7.22 0.04
CA ALA A 103 11.50 -6.35 1.19
C ALA A 103 12.42 -5.12 1.21
N ALA A 104 13.67 -5.24 0.75
CA ALA A 104 14.62 -4.13 0.69
C ALA A 104 14.45 -3.22 -0.55
N ALA A 105 13.49 -3.50 -1.44
CA ALA A 105 13.29 -2.80 -2.71
C ALA A 105 11.83 -2.34 -2.87
N ASN A 106 11.12 -2.84 -3.88
CA ASN A 106 9.78 -2.41 -4.25
C ASN A 106 8.71 -2.74 -3.21
N GLN A 107 8.86 -3.81 -2.41
CA GLN A 107 7.78 -4.23 -1.52
C GLN A 107 7.46 -3.20 -0.44
N GLN A 108 8.48 -2.74 0.29
CA GLN A 108 8.30 -1.71 1.31
C GLN A 108 8.07 -0.35 0.66
N ARG A 109 8.83 -0.03 -0.40
CA ARG A 109 8.70 1.24 -1.13
C ARG A 109 7.27 1.47 -1.62
N ASP A 110 6.66 0.47 -2.24
CA ASP A 110 5.39 0.64 -2.91
C ASP A 110 4.26 0.73 -1.91
N ILE A 111 4.22 -0.14 -0.89
CA ILE A 111 3.21 -0.02 0.16
C ILE A 111 3.31 1.29 0.93
N ILE A 112 4.52 1.87 1.05
CA ILE A 112 4.70 3.25 1.54
C ILE A 112 4.09 4.26 0.56
N MET A 113 4.27 4.11 -0.76
CA MET A 113 3.61 4.97 -1.75
C MET A 113 2.08 4.89 -1.66
N TYR A 114 1.49 3.70 -1.51
CA TYR A 114 0.06 3.56 -1.23
C TYR A 114 -0.34 4.42 -0.01
N GLN A 115 0.45 4.38 1.07
CA GLN A 115 0.17 5.15 2.28
C GLN A 115 0.31 6.66 2.06
N GLN A 116 1.29 7.11 1.26
CA GLN A 116 1.46 8.52 0.92
C GLN A 116 0.26 9.08 0.14
N HIS A 117 -0.33 8.30 -0.77
CA HIS A 117 -1.48 8.72 -1.58
C HIS A 117 -2.81 8.56 -0.83
N LEU A 118 -3.02 7.43 -0.14
CA LEU A 118 -4.28 7.13 0.58
C LEU A 118 -4.39 7.83 1.95
N ARG A 119 -3.24 8.18 2.54
CA ARG A 119 -3.09 8.83 3.85
C ARG A 119 -3.83 8.11 4.99
N PRO A 120 -3.63 6.78 5.16
CA PRO A 120 -4.28 6.03 6.22
C PRO A 120 -3.90 6.52 7.61
N LYS A 121 -4.81 6.37 8.57
CA LYS A 121 -4.50 6.56 10.00
C LYS A 121 -3.97 5.27 10.63
N VAL A 122 -4.41 4.12 10.12
CA VAL A 122 -3.93 2.79 10.52
C VAL A 122 -3.49 2.03 9.28
N TYR A 123 -2.30 1.45 9.34
CA TYR A 123 -1.84 0.46 8.38
C TYR A 123 -1.78 -0.88 9.07
N TYR A 124 -2.60 -1.80 8.57
CA TYR A 124 -2.71 -3.16 9.04
C TYR A 124 -2.14 -4.08 7.96
N PRO A 125 -0.88 -4.50 8.09
CA PRO A 125 -0.30 -5.42 7.12
C PRO A 125 -0.94 -6.81 7.22
N GLY A 126 -1.56 -7.25 6.12
CA GLY A 126 -2.02 -8.61 5.87
C GLY A 126 -1.14 -9.30 4.82
N HIS A 127 -1.48 -10.54 4.46
CA HIS A 127 -0.78 -11.36 3.45
C HIS A 127 0.71 -11.67 3.76
N LEU A 128 0.94 -12.79 4.45
CA LEU A 128 2.24 -13.31 4.89
C LEU A 128 2.76 -14.46 3.99
N THR A 129 2.38 -14.52 2.71
CA THR A 129 2.62 -15.72 1.88
C THR A 129 3.49 -15.42 0.66
N ASP A 130 4.80 -15.38 0.89
CA ASP A 130 5.78 -16.35 0.37
C ASP A 130 7.11 -16.11 1.11
N VAL A 131 7.79 -17.17 1.54
CA VAL A 131 9.07 -17.16 2.30
C VAL A 131 9.18 -16.24 3.54
N ALA A 132 8.08 -15.88 4.20
CA ALA A 132 8.14 -15.19 5.49
C ALA A 132 8.59 -16.16 6.60
N GLN A 133 9.79 -15.94 7.13
CA GLN A 133 10.30 -16.74 8.25
C GLN A 133 9.45 -16.47 9.51
N ALA A 134 9.12 -17.53 10.26
CA ALA A 134 8.50 -17.39 11.57
C ALA A 134 9.35 -16.43 12.45
N GLY A 135 8.70 -15.49 13.12
CA GLY A 135 9.38 -14.45 13.92
C GLY A 135 9.92 -13.25 13.12
N SER A 136 9.74 -13.19 11.79
CA SER A 136 10.20 -12.06 10.96
C SER A 136 9.36 -10.77 11.10
N ALA A 137 8.30 -10.77 11.90
CA ALA A 137 7.41 -9.61 12.06
C ALA A 137 8.17 -8.35 12.49
N LEU A 138 9.08 -8.46 13.48
CA LEU A 138 9.90 -7.33 13.93
C LEU A 138 10.85 -6.83 12.84
N TYR A 139 11.44 -7.74 12.06
CA TYR A 139 12.27 -7.39 10.91
C TYR A 139 11.49 -6.54 9.90
N HIS A 140 10.25 -6.94 9.59
CA HIS A 140 9.39 -6.22 8.66
C HIS A 140 8.97 -4.84 9.16
N LYS A 141 8.65 -4.72 10.45
CA LYS A 141 8.33 -3.43 11.07
C LYS A 141 9.53 -2.47 11.00
N LEU A 142 10.73 -2.93 11.35
CA LEU A 142 11.94 -2.12 11.27
C LEU A 142 12.31 -1.77 9.82
N SER A 143 12.18 -2.74 8.90
CA SER A 143 12.45 -2.54 7.48
C SER A 143 11.51 -1.49 6.86
N TRP A 144 10.22 -1.55 7.19
CA TRP A 144 9.25 -0.54 6.77
C TRP A 144 9.63 0.86 7.30
N GLN A 145 9.93 0.99 8.60
CA GLN A 145 10.31 2.27 9.21
C GLN A 145 11.57 2.85 8.56
N GLN A 146 12.60 2.01 8.35
CA GLN A 146 13.84 2.43 7.72
C GLN A 146 13.62 2.85 6.26
N THR A 147 12.77 2.13 5.53
CA THR A 147 12.43 2.47 4.14
C THR A 147 11.66 3.77 4.07
N ALA A 148 10.66 3.97 4.94
CA ALA A 148 9.89 5.20 5.05
C ALA A 148 10.78 6.42 5.34
N TYR A 149 11.71 6.27 6.29
CA TYR A 149 12.71 7.29 6.58
C TYR A 149 13.59 7.61 5.37
N ASN A 150 14.11 6.59 4.68
CA ASN A 150 14.97 6.76 3.52
C ASN A 150 14.24 7.39 2.32
N MET A 151 12.94 7.12 2.18
CA MET A 151 12.07 7.76 1.19
C MET A 151 11.70 9.21 1.54
N GLY A 152 12.01 9.66 2.77
CA GLY A 152 11.60 10.97 3.25
C GLY A 152 10.12 11.07 3.57
N PHE A 153 9.44 9.95 3.84
CA PHE A 153 8.06 9.97 4.32
C PHE A 153 8.05 10.58 5.73
N VAL A 154 7.38 11.72 5.89
CA VAL A 154 7.37 12.50 7.13
C VAL A 154 6.75 11.67 8.26
N GLN A 155 7.46 11.56 9.38
CA GLN A 155 7.06 10.69 10.48
C GLN A 155 5.71 11.08 11.12
N SER A 156 5.33 12.36 11.08
CA SER A 156 4.01 12.83 11.53
C SER A 156 2.85 12.26 10.71
N ASP A 157 3.13 11.83 9.49
CA ASP A 157 2.13 11.33 8.54
C ASP A 157 2.12 9.79 8.50
N TRP A 158 2.99 9.15 9.28
CA TRP A 158 3.04 7.69 9.36
C TRP A 158 1.75 7.15 9.98
N PRO A 159 1.14 6.12 9.37
CA PRO A 159 0.02 5.46 10.01
C PRO A 159 0.47 4.70 11.25
N GLU A 160 -0.48 4.43 12.14
CA GLU A 160 -0.32 3.43 13.19
C GLU A 160 -0.07 2.06 12.56
N PHE A 161 1.16 1.55 12.69
CA PHE A 161 1.58 0.28 12.12
C PHE A 161 1.16 -0.90 13.02
N ARG A 162 0.04 -1.54 12.70
CA ARG A 162 -0.56 -2.65 13.46
C ARG A 162 -0.21 -4.01 12.89
N LEU A 163 1.06 -4.39 13.00
CA LEU A 163 1.52 -5.73 12.63
C LEU A 163 1.36 -6.70 13.79
N GLN A 164 0.70 -7.84 13.54
CA GLN A 164 0.63 -8.96 14.47
C GLN A 164 2.01 -9.60 14.61
N ILE A 165 2.49 -9.71 15.85
CA ILE A 165 3.81 -10.26 16.18
C ILE A 165 3.63 -11.56 16.96
N ASP A 166 2.71 -11.59 17.94
CA ASP A 166 2.40 -12.79 18.70
C ASP A 166 1.42 -13.68 17.91
N PRO A 167 1.70 -14.99 17.75
CA PRO A 167 0.76 -15.92 17.15
C PRO A 167 -0.63 -15.94 17.81
N ASN A 168 -0.75 -15.60 19.08
CA ASN A 168 -2.04 -15.50 19.77
C ASN A 168 -2.80 -14.23 19.38
N ASP A 169 -2.13 -13.18 18.92
CA ASP A 169 -2.76 -11.94 18.45
C ASP A 169 -3.64 -12.17 17.21
N PHE A 170 -3.39 -13.25 16.45
CA PHE A 170 -4.24 -13.63 15.32
C PHE A 170 -5.68 -13.95 15.73
N MET A 171 -5.89 -14.38 16.98
CA MET A 171 -7.23 -14.66 17.50
C MET A 171 -7.87 -13.44 18.16
N VAL A 172 -7.14 -12.34 18.32
CA VAL A 172 -7.64 -11.12 18.99
C VAL A 172 -8.35 -10.25 17.95
N PRO A 173 -9.67 -10.02 18.07
CA PRO A 173 -10.39 -9.18 17.14
C PRO A 173 -9.83 -7.75 17.08
N GLN A 174 -9.60 -7.26 15.87
CA GLN A 174 -9.20 -5.89 15.63
C GLN A 174 -10.46 -5.03 15.50
N VAL A 175 -10.71 -4.18 16.50
CA VAL A 175 -11.94 -3.40 16.59
C VAL A 175 -11.67 -1.95 16.19
N PHE A 176 -12.52 -1.44 15.29
CA PHE A 176 -12.57 -0.03 14.93
C PHE A 176 -13.97 0.48 15.25
N ASN A 177 -14.07 1.49 16.12
CA ASN A 177 -15.34 2.15 16.41
C ASN A 177 -15.53 3.32 15.41
N PRO A 178 -16.49 3.25 14.46
CA PRO A 178 -16.68 4.30 13.46
C PRO A 178 -17.06 5.67 14.06
N LYS A 179 -17.53 5.70 15.31
CA LYS A 179 -17.95 6.92 16.01
C LYS A 179 -16.80 7.64 16.74
N ASP A 180 -15.58 7.12 16.67
CA ASP A 180 -14.42 7.75 17.31
C ASP A 180 -13.98 9.01 16.53
N ASP A 181 -13.82 10.12 17.25
CA ASP A 181 -13.36 11.41 16.71
C ASP A 181 -12.03 11.32 15.96
N ARG A 182 -11.22 10.29 16.25
CA ARG A 182 -9.99 10.02 15.50
C ARG A 182 -10.24 9.87 14.00
N TRP A 183 -11.46 9.52 13.56
CA TRP A 183 -11.81 9.33 12.15
C TRP A 183 -12.28 10.61 11.47
N ASN A 184 -12.35 11.73 12.18
CA ASN A 184 -12.79 13.02 11.65
C ASN A 184 -12.00 13.39 10.39
N LYS A 185 -12.76 13.86 9.41
CA LYS A 185 -12.29 14.33 8.11
C LYS A 185 -12.71 15.79 7.95
N SER A 186 -11.96 16.52 7.14
CA SER A 186 -12.35 17.87 6.74
C SER A 186 -13.66 17.84 5.95
N SER A 187 -14.37 18.98 5.91
CA SER A 187 -15.60 19.10 5.12
C SER A 187 -15.38 18.73 3.64
N ALA A 188 -14.23 19.10 3.07
CA ALA A 188 -13.87 18.76 1.69
C ALA A 188 -13.73 17.23 1.46
N GLU A 189 -13.15 16.52 2.42
CA GLU A 189 -13.05 15.05 2.37
C GLU A 189 -14.43 14.40 2.52
N GLU A 190 -15.30 14.91 3.38
CA GLU A 190 -16.67 14.42 3.52
C GLU A 190 -17.50 14.66 2.27
N ASP A 191 -17.36 15.82 1.63
CA ASP A 191 -18.05 16.13 0.37
C ASP A 191 -17.57 15.24 -0.79
N ARG A 192 -16.28 14.88 -0.82
CA ARG A 192 -15.77 13.87 -1.76
C ARG A 192 -16.44 12.52 -1.56
N ILE A 193 -16.66 12.09 -0.32
CA ILE A 193 -17.38 10.83 -0.04
C ILE A 193 -18.84 10.92 -0.55
N LYS A 194 -19.50 12.07 -0.39
CA LYS A 194 -20.87 12.27 -0.89
C LYS A 194 -20.93 12.23 -2.42
N SER A 195 -19.94 12.78 -3.13
CA SER A 195 -19.93 12.81 -4.59
C SER A 195 -19.75 11.44 -5.25
N MET A 196 -19.28 10.44 -4.50
CA MET A 196 -19.10 9.07 -5.00
C MET A 196 -20.34 8.19 -4.82
N CYS A 197 -21.40 8.71 -4.20
CA CYS A 197 -22.71 8.05 -4.20
C CYS A 197 -23.27 8.05 -5.63
N ARG A 198 -23.62 6.86 -6.12
CA ARG A 198 -24.52 6.67 -7.27
C ARG A 198 -25.75 5.92 -6.79
#